data_AF-A0A6I3FA57-F1
#
_entry.id   AF-A0A6I3FA57-F1
#
_cell.length_a   1.000
_cell.length_b   1.000
_cell.length_c   1.000
_cell.angle_alpha   90.00
_cell.angle_beta   90.00
_cell.angle_gamma   90.00
#
_symmetry.space_group_name_H-M   'P 1'
#
loop_
_entity.id
_entity.type
_entity.pdbx_description
1 polymer ?
#
loop_
_entity_poly.entity_id
_entity_poly.type
_entity_poly.pdbx_seq_one_letter_code
_entity_poly.pdbx_strand_id
1 'polypeptide(L)' 'MKVWIDQDLCTGDGLCEEIAPDVFTLLDDGLAYVKEG' A
#
# COMPACT_ATOMS: atom_id res chain seq x y z
N MET A 1 -8.66 -14.69 -0.59
CA MET A 1 -7.70 -14.07 -1.54
C MET A 1 -6.67 -13.32 -0.71
N LYS A 2 -5.38 -13.36 -1.07
CA LYS A 2 -4.32 -12.62 -0.36
C LYS A 2 -3.72 -11.61 -1.33
N VAL A 3 -3.53 -10.38 -0.88
CA VAL A 3 -2.88 -9.30 -1.62
C VAL A 3 -1.61 -8.90 -0.88
N TRP A 4 -0.62 -8.39 -1.60
CA TRP A 4 0.63 -7.86 -1.04
C TRP A 4 1.16 -6.75 -1.95
N ILE A 5 2.03 -5.92 -1.40
CA ILE A 5 2.79 -4.90 -2.14
C ILE A 5 4.21 -5.43 -2.32
N ASP A 6 4.72 -5.37 -3.56
CA ASP A 6 6.14 -5.58 -3.82
C ASP A 6 6.90 -4.31 -3.46
N GLN A 7 7.73 -4.38 -2.41
CA GLN A 7 8.41 -3.21 -1.88
C GLN A 7 9.60 -2.77 -2.74
N ASP A 8 10.14 -3.64 -3.60
CA ASP A 8 11.22 -3.26 -4.52
C ASP A 8 10.70 -2.45 -5.71
N LEU A 9 9.40 -2.54 -6.00
CA LEU A 9 8.73 -1.85 -7.12
C LEU A 9 7.81 -0.71 -6.68
N CYS A 10 7.51 -0.59 -5.39
CA CYS A 10 6.66 0.48 -4.89
C CYS A 10 7.37 1.83 -5.02
N THR A 11 6.75 2.78 -5.72
CA THR A 11 7.30 4.13 -5.93
C THR A 11 6.69 5.19 -5.00
N GLY A 12 5.79 4.79 -4.08
CA GLY A 12 5.19 5.70 -3.10
C GLY A 12 4.14 6.67 -3.65
N ASP A 13 3.52 6.38 -4.79
CA ASP A 13 2.56 7.28 -5.46
C ASP A 13 1.23 7.46 -4.69
N GLY A 14 0.89 6.52 -3.79
CA GLY A 14 -0.29 6.62 -2.92
C GLY A 14 -1.65 6.27 -3.57
N LEU A 15 -1.73 6.06 -4.89
CA LEU A 15 -2.98 5.72 -5.58
C LEU A 15 -3.71 4.49 -5.01
N CYS A 16 -2.97 3.52 -4.50
CA CYS A 16 -3.56 2.34 -3.87
C CYS A 16 -4.35 2.68 -2.59
N GLU A 17 -3.82 3.57 -1.75
CA GLU A 17 -4.52 4.10 -0.57
C GLU A 17 -5.70 4.99 -0.97
N GLU A 18 -5.57 5.80 -2.02
CA GLU A 18 -6.67 6.64 -2.52
C GLU A 18 -7.86 5.80 -3.02
N ILE A 19 -7.58 4.75 -3.81
CA ILE A 19 -8.61 3.91 -4.44
C ILE A 19 -9.21 2.92 -3.45
N ALA A 20 -8.40 2.36 -2.55
CA ALA A 20 -8.81 1.32 -1.61
C ALA A 20 -8.22 1.56 -0.21
N PRO A 21 -8.66 2.62 0.49
CA PRO A 21 -8.12 3.03 1.78
C PRO A 21 -8.36 1.99 2.89
N ASP A 22 -9.35 1.12 2.76
CA ASP A 22 -9.59 0.05 3.75
C ASP A 22 -8.58 -1.10 3.63
N VAL A 23 -7.86 -1.18 2.51
CA VAL A 23 -6.93 -2.27 2.20
C VAL A 23 -5.48 -1.82 2.26
N PHE A 24 -5.18 -0.58 1.83
CA PHE A 24 -3.82 -0.08 1.73
C PHE A 24 -3.58 1.15 2.58
N THR A 25 -2.32 1.35 2.96
CA THR A 25 -1.87 2.61 3.56
C THR A 25 -0.47 2.97 3.09
N LEU A 26 -0.19 4.25 2.91
CA LEU A 26 1.16 4.75 2.64
C LEU A 26 1.79 5.20 3.97
N LEU A 27 2.97 4.68 4.30
CA LEU A 27 3.68 5.06 5.53
C LEU A 27 4.80 6.08 5.25
N ASP A 28 5.37 6.61 6.32
CA ASP A 28 6.39 7.66 6.28
C ASP A 28 7.74 7.21 5.66
N ASP A 29 7.91 5.92 5.39
CA ASP A 29 9.04 5.38 4.62
C ASP A 29 8.86 5.53 3.10
N GLY A 30 7.72 6.08 2.67
CA GLY A 30 7.38 6.27 1.26
C GLY A 30 6.90 5.00 0.58
N LEU A 31 6.57 3.95 1.33
CA LEU A 31 6.12 2.66 0.81
C LEU A 31 4.67 2.37 1.22
N ALA A 32 3.98 1.64 0.34
CA ALA A 32 2.61 1.22 0.59
C ALA A 32 2.58 -0.16 1.26
N TYR A 33 1.62 -0.36 2.15
CA TYR A 33 1.43 -1.58 2.91
C TYR A 33 -0.02 -2.06 2.82
N VAL A 34 -0.22 -3.37 2.93
CA VAL A 34 -1.54 -3.97 3.11
C VAL A 34 -1.89 -3.89 4.59
N LYS A 35 -3.07 -3.36 4.91
CA LYS A 35 -3.58 -3.32 6.29
C LYS A 35 -3.86 -4.75 6.78
N GLU A 36 -3.45 -5.05 8.01
CA GLU A 36 -3.94 -6.24 8.71
C GLU A 36 -5.39 -5.97 9.16
N GLY A 37 -6.30 -6.86 8.79
CA GLY A 37 -7.72 -6.78 9.17
C GLY A 37 -7.98 -7.22 10.60
#